data_AF-A0A965G8N8-F1
#
_entry.id   AF-A0A965G8N8-F1
#
_cell.length_a   1.000
_cell.length_b   1.000
_cell.length_c   1.000
_cell.angle_alpha   90.00
_cell.angle_beta   90.00
_cell.angle_gamma   90.00
#
_symmetry.space_group_name_H-M   'P 1'
#
loop_
_entity.id
_entity.type
_entity.pdbx_description
1 polymer ?
#
loop_
_entity_poly.entity_id
_entity_poly.type
_entity_poly.pdbx_seq_one_letter_code
_entity_poly.pdbx_strand_id
1 'polypeptide(L)'
;MENYEDLSEVRVVVRGSRAGRRLLEKLAVEADRQKRPLFLPKIATIARIVDELFTPPSGLLPAAPELTQKLAWMEALCRLPQEKKSKLFQTPEGVGRSGQPELLLAQRLLTLRNELGGEGVSFAEVARVMSEKMPETPETEPERWELLEDVFGEVRKILVKAGWMDPAERRAVLAEKGTPQQVQVVLAGVVE
;
A
#
# COMPACT_ATOMS: atom_id res chain seq x y z
N MET A 1 -10.55 -11.34 41.86
CA MET A 1 -9.36 -10.79 41.20
C MET A 1 -9.26 -11.49 39.86
N GLU A 2 -9.50 -10.75 38.78
CA GLU A 2 -9.39 -11.28 37.42
C GLU A 2 -7.99 -11.83 37.20
N ASN A 3 -7.90 -13.12 36.89
CA ASN A 3 -6.64 -13.85 36.78
C ASN A 3 -6.17 -13.93 35.32
N TYR A 4 -6.45 -12.89 34.52
CA TYR A 4 -6.09 -12.79 33.10
C TYR A 4 -5.56 -11.39 32.78
N GLU A 5 -4.74 -11.30 31.75
CA GLU A 5 -4.26 -10.03 31.18
C GLU A 5 -5.01 -9.81 29.86
N ASP A 6 -5.80 -8.75 29.76
CA ASP A 6 -6.55 -8.43 28.54
C ASP A 6 -5.98 -7.20 27.84
N LEU A 7 -5.33 -7.45 26.70
CA LEU A 7 -4.80 -6.40 25.83
C LEU A 7 -5.61 -6.25 24.54
N SER A 8 -6.79 -6.86 24.43
CA SER A 8 -7.59 -6.88 23.19
C SER A 8 -8.00 -5.49 22.68
N GLU A 9 -8.15 -4.54 23.59
CA GLU A 9 -8.45 -3.13 23.28
C GLU A 9 -7.20 -2.29 22.95
N VAL A 10 -6.00 -2.85 23.16
CA VAL A 10 -4.73 -2.18 22.83
C VAL A 10 -4.40 -2.37 21.35
N ARG A 11 -3.94 -1.30 20.72
CA ARG A 11 -3.36 -1.29 19.38
C ARG A 11 -1.87 -1.07 19.48
N VAL A 12 -1.07 -2.03 19.04
CA VAL A 12 0.39 -1.89 19.02
C VAL A 12 0.86 -1.66 17.59
N VAL A 13 1.55 -0.55 17.37
CA VAL A 13 2.14 -0.19 16.09
C VAL A 13 3.61 -0.56 16.09
N VAL A 14 4.03 -1.30 15.07
CA VAL A 14 5.41 -1.74 14.88
C VAL A 14 5.97 -1.29 13.53
N ARG A 15 7.30 -1.17 13.40
CA ARG A 15 7.95 -0.81 12.12
C ARG A 15 7.69 -1.81 10.98
N GLY A 16 7.43 -3.09 11.28
CA GLY A 16 7.22 -4.10 10.25
C GLY A 16 6.72 -5.44 10.77
N SER A 17 6.25 -6.30 9.87
CA SER A 17 5.61 -7.58 10.21
C SER A 17 6.49 -8.50 11.05
N ARG A 18 7.82 -8.48 10.84
CA ARG A 18 8.77 -9.27 11.64
C ARG A 18 8.82 -8.81 13.11
N ALA A 19 8.81 -7.50 13.35
CA ALA A 19 8.78 -6.94 14.70
C ALA A 19 7.46 -7.30 15.40
N GLY A 20 6.34 -7.26 14.68
CA GLY A 20 5.04 -7.69 15.20
C GLY A 20 5.02 -9.16 15.59
N ARG A 21 5.56 -10.04 14.75
CA ARG A 21 5.71 -11.47 15.06
C ARG A 21 6.59 -11.69 16.30
N ARG A 22 7.72 -10.98 16.40
CA ARG A 22 8.63 -11.09 17.54
C ARG A 22 8.00 -10.60 18.85
N LEU A 23 7.16 -9.57 18.78
CA LEU A 23 6.38 -9.10 19.92
C LEU A 23 5.38 -10.16 20.39
N LEU A 24 4.62 -10.77 19.46
CA LEU A 24 3.70 -11.87 19.77
C LEU A 24 4.40 -13.03 20.48
N GLU A 25 5.58 -13.43 19.98
CA GLU A 25 6.38 -14.49 20.61
C GLU A 25 6.75 -14.14 22.06
N LYS A 26 7.20 -12.90 22.31
CA LYS A 26 7.56 -12.44 23.67
C LYS A 26 6.36 -12.39 24.61
N LEU A 27 5.22 -11.90 24.12
CA LEU A 27 3.97 -11.85 24.89
C LEU A 27 3.50 -13.25 25.28
N ALA A 28 3.55 -14.21 24.36
CA ALA A 28 3.18 -15.60 24.62
C ALA A 28 4.09 -16.26 25.66
N VAL A 29 5.41 -16.08 25.54
CA VAL A 29 6.39 -16.60 26.52
C VAL A 29 6.15 -16.01 27.91
N GLU A 30 5.85 -14.72 28.00
CA GLU A 30 5.62 -14.05 29.27
C GLU A 30 4.29 -14.50 29.92
N ALA A 31 3.23 -14.65 29.14
CA ALA A 31 1.94 -15.16 29.63
C ALA A 31 2.06 -16.58 30.21
N ASP A 32 2.79 -17.46 29.51
CA ASP A 32 3.08 -18.82 29.99
C ASP A 32 3.91 -18.81 31.28
N ARG A 33 4.94 -17.97 31.35
CA ARG A 33 5.78 -17.78 32.56
C ARG A 33 4.94 -17.36 33.77
N GLN A 34 3.96 -16.48 33.57
CA GLN A 34 3.07 -16.01 34.63
C GLN A 34 1.88 -16.95 34.90
N LYS A 35 1.68 -17.99 34.08
CA LYS A 35 0.52 -18.89 34.12
C LYS A 35 -0.81 -18.13 34.08
N ARG A 36 -0.86 -17.05 33.30
CA ARG A 36 -2.05 -16.20 33.13
C ARG A 36 -2.52 -16.25 31.68
N PRO A 37 -3.83 -16.46 31.44
CA PRO A 37 -4.42 -16.25 30.12
C PRO A 37 -4.15 -14.82 29.64
N LEU A 38 -3.77 -14.68 28.37
CA LEU A 38 -3.50 -13.41 27.71
C LEU A 38 -4.43 -13.25 26.51
N PHE A 39 -5.21 -12.17 26.48
CA PHE A 39 -5.88 -11.71 25.26
C PHE A 39 -4.94 -10.77 24.51
N LEU A 40 -4.64 -11.12 23.26
CA LEU A 40 -3.61 -10.44 22.48
C LEU A 40 -4.05 -9.03 22.04
N PRO A 41 -3.12 -8.07 21.99
CA PRO A 41 -3.37 -6.80 21.32
C PRO A 41 -3.49 -7.01 19.81
N LYS A 42 -4.17 -6.07 19.12
CA LYS A 42 -4.04 -6.01 17.66
C LYS A 42 -2.73 -5.32 17.30
N ILE A 43 -1.91 -6.00 16.53
CA ILE A 43 -0.59 -5.53 16.11
C ILE A 43 -0.65 -5.21 14.63
N ALA A 44 -0.34 -3.97 14.27
CA ALA A 44 -0.32 -3.51 12.89
C ALA A 44 0.95 -2.72 12.59
N THR A 45 1.28 -2.59 11.30
CA THR A 45 2.28 -1.63 10.86
C THR A 45 1.69 -0.24 10.81
N ILE A 46 2.55 0.80 10.80
CA ILE A 46 2.09 2.20 10.70
C ILE A 46 1.18 2.42 9.49
N ALA A 47 1.45 1.70 8.39
CA ALA A 47 0.69 1.81 7.17
C ALA A 47 -0.68 1.13 7.24
N ARG A 48 -0.86 0.07 8.06
CA ARG A 48 -2.15 -0.64 8.21
C ARG A 48 -3.00 -0.08 9.33
N ILE A 49 -2.39 0.52 10.34
CA ILE A 49 -3.12 1.01 11.52
C ILE A 49 -4.03 2.20 11.17
N VAL A 50 -3.71 2.98 10.12
CA VAL A 50 -4.58 4.09 9.65
C VAL A 50 -5.97 3.59 9.26
N ASP A 51 -6.06 2.43 8.60
CA ASP A 51 -7.35 1.85 8.23
C ASP A 51 -8.19 1.41 9.45
N GLU A 52 -7.54 1.21 10.61
CA GLU A 52 -8.19 0.79 11.86
C GLU A 52 -8.51 1.96 12.80
N LEU A 53 -7.64 2.99 12.84
CA LEU A 53 -7.77 4.10 13.80
C LEU A 53 -8.76 5.16 13.36
N PHE A 54 -9.15 5.18 12.09
CA PHE A 54 -10.02 6.24 11.57
C PHE A 54 -11.36 5.65 11.12
N THR A 55 -12.44 6.27 11.57
CA THR A 55 -13.76 6.08 10.97
C THR A 55 -13.79 6.84 9.65
N PRO A 56 -14.10 6.17 8.51
CA PRO A 56 -14.13 6.81 7.22
C PRO A 56 -15.25 7.86 7.13
N PRO A 57 -15.04 8.98 6.41
CA PRO A 57 -16.12 9.88 6.05
C PRO A 57 -17.17 9.14 5.20
N SER A 58 -18.41 9.63 5.26
CA SER A 58 -19.52 9.06 4.49
C SER A 58 -19.21 9.04 2.99
N GLY A 59 -19.52 7.93 2.32
CA GLY A 59 -19.30 7.74 0.89
C GLY A 59 -17.87 7.39 0.47
N LEU A 60 -16.91 7.25 1.41
CA LEU A 60 -15.56 6.80 1.06
C LEU A 60 -15.56 5.33 0.65
N LEU A 61 -15.15 5.05 -0.59
CA LEU A 61 -15.07 3.71 -1.14
C LEU A 61 -14.07 2.81 -0.35
N PRO A 62 -14.34 1.51 -0.22
CA PRO A 62 -13.45 0.56 0.44
C PRO A 62 -12.12 0.41 -0.30
N ALA A 63 -11.07 0.02 0.42
CA ALA A 63 -9.77 -0.31 -0.16
C ALA A 63 -9.89 -1.53 -1.09
N ALA A 64 -9.33 -1.41 -2.30
CA ALA A 64 -9.29 -2.49 -3.28
C ALA A 64 -8.45 -3.67 -2.75
N PRO A 65 -8.97 -4.91 -2.77
CA PRO A 65 -8.17 -6.11 -2.51
C PRO A 65 -6.99 -6.22 -3.49
N GLU A 66 -5.93 -6.92 -3.09
CA GLU A 66 -4.70 -7.04 -3.91
C GLU A 66 -4.99 -7.60 -5.31
N LEU A 67 -5.82 -8.65 -5.41
CA LEU A 67 -6.22 -9.21 -6.70
C LEU A 67 -6.97 -8.18 -7.56
N THR A 68 -7.87 -7.40 -6.96
CA THR A 68 -8.62 -6.34 -7.65
C THR A 68 -7.68 -5.25 -8.16
N GLN A 69 -6.71 -4.81 -7.36
CA GLN A 69 -5.70 -3.84 -7.78
C GLN A 69 -4.89 -4.38 -8.96
N LYS A 70 -4.41 -5.63 -8.86
CA LYS A 70 -3.63 -6.27 -9.92
C LYS A 70 -4.40 -6.36 -11.23
N LEU A 71 -5.67 -6.76 -11.18
CA LEU A 71 -6.53 -6.83 -12.36
C LEU A 71 -6.82 -5.44 -12.95
N ALA A 72 -6.98 -4.41 -12.11
CA ALA A 72 -7.16 -3.04 -12.59
C ALA A 72 -5.90 -2.50 -13.29
N TRP A 73 -4.71 -2.78 -12.74
CA TRP A 73 -3.43 -2.49 -13.39
C TRP A 73 -3.28 -3.22 -14.73
N MET A 74 -3.56 -4.52 -14.76
CA MET A 74 -3.52 -5.31 -15.99
C MET A 74 -4.47 -4.74 -17.04
N GLU A 75 -5.72 -4.44 -16.67
CA GLU A 75 -6.71 -3.86 -17.59
C GLU A 75 -6.28 -2.49 -18.12
N ALA A 76 -5.74 -1.61 -17.26
CA ALA A 76 -5.22 -0.31 -17.68
C ALA A 76 -4.06 -0.47 -18.69
N LEU A 77 -3.15 -1.40 -18.44
CA LEU A 77 -2.06 -1.73 -19.36
C LEU A 77 -2.57 -2.32 -20.67
N CYS A 78 -3.57 -3.22 -20.64
CA CYS A 78 -4.18 -3.80 -21.83
C CYS A 78 -4.78 -2.73 -22.75
N ARG A 79 -5.38 -1.68 -22.18
CA ARG A 79 -5.99 -0.56 -22.91
C ARG A 79 -5.00 0.47 -23.44
N LEU A 80 -3.75 0.43 -22.99
CA LEU A 80 -2.74 1.42 -23.37
C LEU A 80 -2.38 1.27 -24.87
N PRO A 81 -2.35 2.37 -25.65
CA PRO A 81 -1.90 2.33 -27.04
C PRO A 81 -0.47 1.77 -27.17
N GLN A 82 -0.19 1.08 -28.27
CA GLN A 82 1.07 0.36 -28.45
C GLN A 82 2.29 1.30 -28.41
N GLU A 83 2.14 2.53 -28.90
CA GLU A 83 3.17 3.58 -28.91
C GLU A 83 3.54 4.02 -27.49
N LYS A 84 2.54 4.06 -26.59
CA LYS A 84 2.75 4.34 -25.16
C LYS A 84 3.34 3.12 -24.46
N LYS A 85 2.88 1.90 -24.77
CA LYS A 85 3.44 0.65 -24.21
C LYS A 85 4.95 0.53 -24.45
N SER A 86 5.41 0.83 -25.67
CA SER A 86 6.85 0.77 -26.01
C SER A 86 7.72 1.74 -25.21
N LYS A 87 7.14 2.83 -24.66
CA LYS A 87 7.87 3.74 -23.76
C LYS A 87 8.00 3.19 -22.33
N LEU A 88 7.07 2.35 -21.88
CA LEU A 88 7.10 1.79 -20.53
C LEU A 88 8.00 0.57 -20.41
N PHE A 89 7.96 -0.31 -21.41
CA PHE A 89 8.73 -1.54 -21.42
C PHE A 89 8.99 -2.04 -22.84
N GLN A 90 10.15 -2.66 -23.02
CA GLN A 90 10.44 -3.43 -24.22
C GLN A 90 9.95 -4.86 -23.99
N THR A 91 9.15 -5.40 -24.90
CA THR A 91 8.82 -6.83 -24.89
C THR A 91 10.07 -7.59 -25.35
N PRO A 92 10.66 -8.47 -24.53
CA PRO A 92 11.87 -9.19 -24.93
C PRO A 92 11.61 -10.04 -26.18
N GLU A 93 12.56 -10.08 -27.11
CA GLU A 93 12.49 -10.96 -28.28
C GLU A 93 12.34 -12.42 -27.84
N GLY A 94 11.44 -13.16 -28.48
CA GLY A 94 11.21 -14.58 -28.19
C GLY A 94 10.20 -14.90 -27.08
N VAL A 95 9.71 -13.90 -26.33
CA VAL A 95 8.52 -14.08 -25.49
C VAL A 95 7.30 -14.06 -26.40
N GLY A 96 6.85 -15.23 -26.83
CA GLY A 96 5.65 -15.37 -27.65
C GLY A 96 4.42 -14.73 -26.99
N ARG A 97 3.40 -14.44 -27.80
CA ARG A 97 2.09 -13.87 -27.39
C ARG A 97 1.37 -14.62 -26.24
N SER A 98 1.88 -15.77 -25.80
CA SER A 98 1.33 -16.60 -24.73
C SER A 98 1.69 -16.11 -23.30
N GLY A 99 2.61 -15.17 -23.13
CA GLY A 99 3.18 -14.83 -21.82
C GLY A 99 2.43 -13.82 -20.92
N GLN A 100 1.30 -13.25 -21.35
CA GLN A 100 0.57 -12.18 -20.65
C GLN A 100 1.51 -11.10 -20.03
N PRO A 101 2.32 -10.39 -20.84
CA PRO A 101 3.32 -9.44 -20.34
C PRO A 101 2.71 -8.33 -19.49
N GLU A 102 1.47 -7.92 -19.77
CA GLU A 102 0.73 -6.95 -18.96
C GLU A 102 0.48 -7.44 -17.52
N LEU A 103 0.24 -8.72 -17.29
CA LEU A 103 0.00 -9.27 -15.95
C LEU A 103 1.28 -9.25 -15.11
N LEU A 104 2.42 -9.58 -15.72
CA LEU A 104 3.72 -9.53 -15.07
C LEU A 104 4.11 -8.08 -14.74
N LEU A 105 3.88 -7.16 -15.68
CA LEU A 105 4.14 -5.74 -15.45
C LEU A 105 3.20 -5.15 -14.39
N ALA A 106 1.90 -5.51 -14.41
CA ALA A 106 0.93 -5.09 -13.41
C ALA A 106 1.38 -5.44 -11.99
N GLN A 107 1.94 -6.63 -11.79
CA GLN A 107 2.49 -7.01 -10.48
C GLN A 107 3.64 -6.10 -10.04
N ARG A 108 4.57 -5.78 -10.95
CA ARG A 108 5.73 -4.92 -10.65
C ARG A 108 5.30 -3.49 -10.36
N LEU A 109 4.40 -2.94 -11.18
CA LEU A 109 3.87 -1.59 -11.00
C LEU A 109 3.02 -1.48 -9.73
N LEU A 110 2.27 -2.52 -9.37
CA LEU A 110 1.55 -2.57 -8.09
C LEU A 110 2.52 -2.53 -6.91
N THR A 111 3.62 -3.29 -6.96
CA THR A 111 4.66 -3.22 -5.92
C THR A 111 5.26 -1.82 -5.82
N LEU A 112 5.72 -1.25 -6.95
CA LEU A 112 6.29 0.09 -6.99
C LEU A 112 5.31 1.14 -6.46
N ARG A 113 4.04 1.03 -6.83
CA ARG A 113 2.99 1.93 -6.38
C ARG A 113 2.73 1.82 -4.88
N ASN A 114 2.78 0.60 -4.31
CA ASN A 114 2.63 0.40 -2.87
C ASN A 114 3.81 0.98 -2.08
N GLU A 115 5.02 0.91 -2.63
CA GLU A 115 6.22 1.51 -2.06
C GLU A 115 6.10 3.04 -2.03
N LEU A 116 5.84 3.67 -3.18
CA LEU A 116 5.69 5.13 -3.28
C LEU A 116 4.49 5.64 -2.47
N GLY A 117 3.36 4.93 -2.54
CA GLY A 117 2.16 5.27 -1.79
C GLY A 117 2.33 5.13 -0.27
N GLY A 118 3.28 4.31 0.20
CA GLY A 118 3.67 4.26 1.62
C GLY A 118 4.31 5.56 2.09
N GLU A 119 5.03 6.25 1.21
CA GLU A 119 5.71 7.52 1.45
C GLU A 119 4.86 8.74 1.04
N GLY A 120 3.64 8.53 0.54
CA GLY A 120 2.79 9.61 0.02
C GLY A 120 3.29 10.25 -1.28
N VAL A 121 4.17 9.56 -2.03
CA VAL A 121 4.77 10.05 -3.27
C VAL A 121 3.96 9.56 -4.48
N SER A 122 3.70 10.44 -5.45
CA SER A 122 3.03 10.11 -6.72
C SER A 122 4.05 9.86 -7.84
N PHE A 123 3.62 9.26 -8.96
CA PHE A 123 4.50 9.07 -10.11
C PHE A 123 4.89 10.43 -10.74
N ALA A 124 3.94 11.38 -10.80
CA ALA A 124 4.21 12.74 -11.26
C ALA A 124 5.22 13.48 -10.37
N GLU A 125 5.18 13.27 -9.06
CA GLU A 125 6.16 13.86 -8.14
C GLU A 125 7.58 13.32 -8.40
N VAL A 126 7.71 12.02 -8.68
CA VAL A 126 9.00 11.43 -9.06
C VAL A 126 9.51 12.05 -10.37
N ALA A 127 8.66 12.18 -11.38
CA ALA A 127 9.02 12.82 -12.65
C ALA A 127 9.54 14.25 -12.44
N ARG A 128 8.82 15.04 -11.64
CA ARG A 128 9.21 16.42 -11.29
C ARG A 128 10.57 16.47 -10.63
N VAL A 129 10.80 15.63 -9.61
CA VAL A 129 12.07 15.59 -8.87
C VAL A 129 13.23 15.21 -9.79
N MET A 130 13.03 14.25 -10.71
CA MET A 130 14.06 13.88 -11.69
C MET A 130 14.42 15.07 -12.59
N SER A 131 13.42 15.75 -13.15
CA SER A 131 13.65 16.90 -14.04
C SER A 131 14.33 18.09 -13.33
N GLU A 132 13.96 18.36 -12.08
CA GLU A 132 14.47 19.53 -11.34
C GLU A 132 15.84 19.29 -10.67
N LYS A 133 16.10 18.08 -10.20
CA LYS A 133 17.24 17.79 -9.30
C LYS A 133 18.26 16.81 -9.87
N MET A 134 17.97 16.17 -11.00
CA MET A 134 18.83 15.14 -11.59
C MET A 134 19.04 15.42 -13.10
N PRO A 135 19.71 16.53 -13.46
CA PRO A 135 19.85 16.97 -14.86
C PRO A 135 20.65 15.98 -15.74
N GLU A 136 21.38 15.04 -15.14
CA GLU A 136 22.06 13.94 -15.83
C GLU A 136 21.11 12.82 -16.29
N THR A 137 19.88 12.82 -15.81
CA THR A 137 18.87 11.81 -16.16
C THR A 137 18.44 12.00 -17.62
N PRO A 138 18.37 10.94 -18.44
CA PRO A 138 17.83 11.05 -19.79
C PRO A 138 16.40 11.62 -19.77
N GLU A 139 16.08 12.55 -20.69
CA GLU A 139 14.75 13.18 -20.80
C GLU A 139 13.60 12.15 -20.91
N THR A 140 13.91 10.96 -21.42
CA THR A 140 12.96 9.84 -21.55
C THR A 140 12.50 9.25 -20.21
N GLU A 141 13.26 9.42 -19.12
CA GLU A 141 12.87 8.87 -17.81
C GLU A 141 11.74 9.67 -17.16
N PRO A 142 11.80 11.01 -17.00
CA PRO A 142 10.65 11.80 -16.56
C PRO A 142 9.38 11.52 -17.38
N GLU A 143 9.50 11.45 -18.72
CA GLU A 143 8.37 11.09 -19.59
C GLU A 143 7.75 9.72 -19.23
N ARG A 144 8.60 8.75 -18.87
CA ARG A 144 8.14 7.42 -18.48
C ARG A 144 7.38 7.46 -17.15
N TRP A 145 7.82 8.26 -16.19
CA TRP A 145 7.15 8.45 -14.92
C TRP A 145 5.81 9.20 -15.06
N GLU A 146 5.74 10.20 -15.91
CA GLU A 146 4.48 10.87 -16.26
C GLU A 146 3.50 9.89 -16.91
N LEU A 147 4.00 9.03 -17.81
CA LEU A 147 3.18 7.98 -18.40
C LEU A 147 2.69 6.94 -17.37
N LEU A 148 3.45 6.68 -16.30
CA LEU A 148 2.97 5.85 -15.19
C LEU A 148 1.84 6.54 -14.39
N GLU A 149 1.88 7.86 -14.22
CA GLU A 149 0.78 8.61 -13.62
C GLU A 149 -0.49 8.54 -14.49
N ASP A 150 -0.35 8.67 -15.82
CA ASP A 150 -1.44 8.49 -16.78
C ASP A 150 -2.09 7.10 -16.61
N VAL A 151 -1.28 6.04 -16.59
CA VAL A 151 -1.75 4.66 -16.41
C VAL A 151 -2.43 4.51 -15.05
N PHE A 152 -1.86 5.06 -13.98
CA PHE A 152 -2.47 5.03 -12.66
C PHE A 152 -3.81 5.79 -12.63
N GLY A 153 -3.94 6.88 -13.38
CA GLY A 153 -5.20 7.57 -13.64
C GLY A 153 -6.29 6.63 -14.20
N GLU A 154 -5.94 5.77 -15.15
CA GLU A 154 -6.85 4.76 -15.69
C GLU A 154 -7.18 3.65 -14.67
N VAL A 155 -6.19 3.21 -13.88
CA VAL A 155 -6.41 2.27 -12.77
C VAL A 155 -7.43 2.81 -11.77
N ARG A 156 -7.32 4.10 -11.40
CA ARG A 156 -8.29 4.75 -10.51
C ARG A 156 -9.70 4.71 -11.06
N LYS A 157 -9.88 5.05 -12.35
CA LYS A 157 -11.19 4.99 -13.01
C LYS A 157 -11.77 3.57 -12.99
N ILE A 158 -10.94 2.56 -13.24
CA ILE A 158 -11.36 1.15 -13.22
C ILE A 158 -11.78 0.73 -11.81
N LEU A 159 -10.99 1.06 -10.79
CA LEU A 159 -11.29 0.74 -9.39
C LEU A 159 -12.59 1.42 -8.94
N VAL A 160 -12.75 2.72 -9.19
CA VAL A 160 -13.94 3.49 -8.81
C VAL A 160 -15.19 2.91 -9.47
N LYS A 161 -15.12 2.57 -10.76
CA LYS A 161 -16.22 1.92 -11.48
C LYS A 161 -16.61 0.57 -10.86
N ALA A 162 -15.64 -0.14 -10.29
CA ALA A 162 -15.85 -1.41 -9.58
C ALA A 162 -16.22 -1.23 -8.09
N GLY A 163 -16.39 0.01 -7.61
CA GLY A 163 -16.75 0.31 -6.22
C GLY A 163 -15.57 0.25 -5.25
N TRP A 164 -14.33 0.38 -5.74
CA TRP A 164 -13.11 0.31 -4.94
C TRP A 164 -12.28 1.59 -5.05
N MET A 165 -11.46 1.83 -4.03
CA MET A 165 -10.43 2.86 -4.02
C MET A 165 -9.07 2.22 -3.84
N ASP A 166 -8.06 2.89 -4.36
CA ASP A 166 -6.69 2.53 -4.06
C ASP A 166 -6.38 2.62 -2.54
N PRO A 167 -5.70 1.62 -1.93
CA PRO A 167 -5.40 1.64 -0.49
C PRO A 167 -4.52 2.80 -0.02
N ALA A 168 -3.54 3.26 -0.80
CA ALA A 168 -2.69 4.37 -0.39
C ALA A 168 -3.46 5.70 -0.45
N GLU A 169 -4.22 5.94 -1.52
CA GLU A 169 -5.08 7.14 -1.61
C GLU A 169 -6.18 7.13 -0.56
N ARG A 170 -6.79 5.97 -0.29
CA ARG A 170 -7.79 5.84 0.77
C ARG A 170 -7.20 6.21 2.13
N ARG A 171 -6.00 5.73 2.45
CA ARG A 171 -5.32 6.06 3.72
C ARG A 171 -4.99 7.54 3.82
N ALA A 172 -4.58 8.19 2.73
CA ALA A 172 -4.39 9.64 2.70
C ALA A 172 -5.70 10.38 3.04
N VAL A 173 -6.83 9.95 2.46
CA VAL A 173 -8.15 10.54 2.79
C VAL A 173 -8.57 10.25 4.23
N LEU A 174 -8.28 9.05 4.76
CA LEU A 174 -8.55 8.73 6.17
C LEU A 174 -7.72 9.60 7.12
N ALA A 175 -6.44 9.80 6.83
CA ALA A 175 -5.57 10.65 7.64
C ALA A 175 -6.01 12.13 7.62
N GLU A 176 -6.50 12.61 6.47
CA GLU A 176 -6.92 14.00 6.30
C GLU A 176 -8.35 14.27 6.83
N LYS A 177 -9.30 13.36 6.58
CA LYS A 177 -10.75 13.60 6.74
C LYS A 177 -11.45 12.56 7.62
N GLY A 178 -10.75 11.51 8.02
CA GLY A 178 -11.29 10.49 8.92
C GLY A 178 -11.48 11.04 10.33
N THR A 179 -12.41 10.44 11.07
CA THR A 179 -12.56 10.73 12.50
C THR A 179 -11.75 9.73 13.31
N PRO A 180 -10.78 10.16 14.14
CA PRO A 180 -9.99 9.24 14.94
C PRO A 180 -10.86 8.54 15.99
N GLN A 181 -10.66 7.23 16.13
CA GLN A 181 -11.29 6.42 17.16
C GLN A 181 -10.53 6.59 18.48
N GLN A 182 -11.26 6.59 19.59
CA GLN A 182 -10.66 6.64 20.93
C GLN A 182 -10.23 5.24 21.37
N VAL A 183 -9.01 4.85 20.99
CA VAL A 183 -8.39 3.57 21.37
C VAL A 183 -6.99 3.78 21.92
N GLN A 184 -6.53 2.87 22.78
CA GLN A 184 -5.18 2.93 23.32
C GLN A 184 -4.17 2.48 22.26
N VAL A 185 -3.27 3.38 21.86
CA VAL A 185 -2.22 3.10 20.88
C VAL A 185 -0.84 3.08 21.54
N VAL A 186 -0.08 2.02 21.34
CA VAL A 186 1.31 1.87 21.79
C VAL A 186 2.23 1.81 20.59
N LEU A 187 3.18 2.74 20.49
CA LEU A 187 4.21 2.73 19.45
C LEU A 187 5.42 1.94 19.94
N ALA A 188 5.66 0.76 19.35
CA ALA A 188 6.75 -0.12 19.73
C ALA A 188 7.89 -0.07 18.71
N GLY A 189 8.99 0.60 19.08
CA GLY A 189 10.19 0.71 18.25
C GLY A 189 10.02 1.59 17.01
N VAL A 190 9.12 2.57 17.03
CA VAL A 190 8.76 3.42 15.87
C VAL A 190 9.59 4.72 15.80
N VAL A 191 10.49 4.99 16.76
CA VAL A 191 11.22 6.27 16.85
C VAL A 191 12.48 6.28 15.97
N GLU A 192 12.52 7.16 14.99
CA GLU A 192 13.72 7.89 14.52
C GLU A 192 13.30 9.34 14.24
#